data_AF-A0AAD4H0M5-F1
#
_entry.id   AF-A0AAD4H0M5-F1
#
_cell.length_a   1.000
_cell.length_b   1.000
_cell.length_c   1.000
_cell.angle_alpha   90.00
_cell.angle_beta   90.00
_cell.angle_gamma   90.00
#
_symmetry.space_group_name_H-M   'P 1'
#
loop_
_entity.id
_entity.type
_entity.pdbx_description
1 polymer ?
#
loop_
_entity_poly.entity_id
_entity_poly.type
_entity_poly.pdbx_seq_one_letter_code
_entity_poly.pdbx_strand_id
1 'polypeptide(L)'
;MGQLIQFIQDHARLFPGRLMHVNASLSHFWHNQNLPKETLREILRILPPLPKITSISENNWSRIAPHLQTTDFSHVHSIDWTVPMVKYQQVLQRCRSLCQISTNNLVPRSFDWAVKEKRDMLERLGPDTVYPVSTIHRLDVLSSQATPLTHGLVPLARFTLREYIIPSQDLDAITFAFSQSLTDLIVRNIHGPNNNDTHQTIHLNCDWVHLPILSRLELCSPHCRIVLDPSLFSRCPSLSQVTLVDETFEYSCQEIDPWLPAQMPLLCVLHLKGWSALAFNPATLASAKGLLVLRLMMTRREGNCFIPAVDELDASYGIEDDEEHKDEEMVENEKNISYAVARPQWTWDWFLPSLENLELMSEFAYRFEFRMLQGCPALGRLKLYMITSEGHLHRRLISESDLFMPGFKESRDRIVAPMLTYVSMEGHWVI
;
A
#
# COMPACT_ATOMS: atom_id res chain seq x y z
N MET A 1 28.19 -16.47 -38.58
CA MET A 1 27.25 -15.40 -38.16
C MET A 1 27.05 -14.32 -39.22
N GLY A 2 28.09 -13.75 -39.84
CA GLY A 2 27.91 -12.70 -40.87
C GLY A 2 27.00 -13.10 -42.05
N GLN A 3 27.10 -14.35 -42.53
CA GLN A 3 26.21 -14.88 -43.58
C GLN A 3 24.72 -14.91 -43.18
N LEU A 4 24.41 -15.11 -41.90
CA LEU A 4 23.03 -15.11 -41.40
C LEU A 4 22.44 -13.70 -41.41
N ILE A 5 23.20 -12.71 -40.95
CA ILE A 5 22.80 -11.30 -41.00
C ILE A 5 22.58 -10.89 -42.46
N GLN A 6 23.51 -11.22 -43.35
CA GLN A 6 23.40 -10.93 -44.79
C GLN A 6 22.14 -11.56 -45.40
N PHE A 7 21.87 -12.84 -45.10
CA PHE A 7 20.64 -13.52 -45.54
C PHE A 7 19.38 -12.78 -45.08
N ILE A 8 19.34 -12.34 -43.81
CA ILE A 8 18.19 -11.62 -43.25
C ILE A 8 18.04 -10.23 -43.88
N GLN A 9 19.14 -9.53 -44.13
CA GLN A 9 19.15 -8.25 -44.85
C GLN A 9 18.62 -8.40 -46.28
N ASP A 10 19.13 -9.40 -47.01
CA ASP A 10 18.69 -9.67 -48.37
C ASP A 10 17.22 -10.06 -48.43
N HIS A 11 16.77 -10.92 -47.51
CA HIS A 11 15.36 -11.29 -47.41
C HIS A 11 14.46 -10.11 -47.05
N ALA A 12 14.85 -9.27 -46.08
CA ALA A 12 14.06 -8.10 -45.69
C ALA A 12 13.95 -7.08 -46.82
N ARG A 13 15.02 -6.93 -47.61
CA ARG A 13 15.05 -6.06 -48.81
C ARG A 13 14.19 -6.60 -49.96
N LEU A 14 14.29 -7.90 -50.26
CA LEU A 14 13.57 -8.52 -51.37
C LEU A 14 12.09 -8.75 -51.07
N PHE A 15 11.73 -8.95 -49.79
CA PHE A 15 10.36 -9.24 -49.35
C PHE A 15 9.95 -8.34 -48.19
N PRO A 16 9.72 -7.03 -48.42
CA PRO A 16 9.38 -6.08 -47.37
C PRO A 16 8.15 -6.51 -46.56
N GLY A 17 8.27 -6.50 -45.23
CA GLY A 17 7.18 -6.85 -44.30
C GLY A 17 6.83 -8.35 -44.22
N ARG A 18 7.52 -9.24 -44.97
CA ARG A 18 7.27 -10.69 -44.88
C ARG A 18 7.97 -11.34 -43.70
N LEU A 19 9.23 -10.98 -43.45
CA LEU A 19 9.99 -11.49 -42.32
C LEU A 19 9.66 -10.67 -41.06
N MET A 20 8.69 -11.14 -40.29
CA MET A 20 8.23 -10.45 -39.08
C MET A 20 8.92 -10.96 -37.81
N HIS A 21 9.29 -12.23 -37.77
CA HIS A 21 9.80 -12.91 -36.58
C HIS A 21 11.05 -13.71 -36.90
N VAL A 22 12.07 -13.60 -36.05
CA VAL A 22 13.21 -14.51 -36.03
C VAL A 22 13.28 -15.07 -34.61
N ASN A 23 13.07 -16.37 -34.48
CA ASN A 23 13.19 -17.07 -33.22
C ASN A 23 14.49 -17.85 -33.22
N ALA A 24 15.48 -17.38 -32.47
CA ALA A 24 16.71 -18.10 -32.19
C ALA A 24 16.57 -18.85 -30.86
N SER A 25 15.55 -19.71 -30.77
CA SER A 25 15.43 -20.63 -29.63
C SER A 25 16.39 -21.80 -29.83
N LEU A 26 16.87 -22.33 -28.71
CA LEU A 26 17.69 -23.54 -28.62
C LEU A 26 16.93 -24.73 -29.20
N SER A 27 16.92 -24.86 -30.52
CA SER A 27 16.47 -26.11 -31.14
C SER A 27 17.46 -27.20 -30.75
N HIS A 28 16.95 -28.39 -30.42
CA HIS A 28 17.75 -29.55 -30.01
C HIS A 28 18.85 -29.94 -31.02
N PHE A 29 18.79 -29.42 -32.24
CA PHE A 29 19.79 -29.61 -33.28
C PHE A 29 21.11 -28.87 -33.03
N TRP A 30 21.11 -27.80 -32.23
CA TRP A 30 22.30 -26.99 -31.95
C TRP A 30 22.60 -27.01 -30.46
N HIS A 31 23.14 -28.13 -29.97
CA HIS A 31 23.60 -28.21 -28.58
C HIS A 31 24.61 -27.08 -28.30
N ASN A 32 24.28 -26.22 -27.33
CA ASN A 32 25.13 -25.17 -26.74
C ASN A 32 25.49 -23.95 -27.62
N GLN A 33 24.83 -23.71 -28.75
CA GLN A 33 25.08 -22.48 -29.52
C GLN A 33 23.95 -21.46 -29.34
N ASN A 34 24.06 -20.64 -28.28
CA ASN A 34 23.27 -19.41 -28.20
C ASN A 34 23.77 -18.43 -29.27
N LEU A 35 22.83 -17.85 -30.01
CA LEU A 35 23.15 -16.74 -30.91
C LEU A 35 23.75 -15.59 -30.07
N PRO A 36 24.94 -15.06 -30.41
CA PRO A 36 25.51 -13.91 -29.71
C PRO A 36 24.50 -12.77 -29.62
N LYS A 37 24.42 -12.11 -28.46
CA LYS A 37 23.43 -11.05 -28.19
C LYS A 37 23.53 -9.90 -29.19
N GLU A 38 24.74 -9.62 -29.66
CA GLU A 38 25.06 -8.61 -30.66
C GLU A 38 24.47 -8.98 -32.02
N THR A 39 24.65 -10.23 -32.45
CA THR A 39 24.07 -10.76 -33.70
C THR A 39 22.55 -10.75 -33.65
N LEU A 40 21.95 -11.16 -32.52
CA LEU A 40 20.50 -11.07 -32.35
C LEU A 40 20.01 -9.63 -32.44
N ARG A 41 20.68 -8.69 -31.76
CA ARG A 41 20.33 -7.26 -31.80
C ARG A 41 20.42 -6.70 -33.23
N GLU A 42 21.41 -7.09 -34.01
CA GLU A 42 21.55 -6.67 -35.41
C GLU A 42 20.43 -7.25 -36.29
N ILE A 43 20.10 -8.53 -36.11
CA ILE A 43 18.94 -9.16 -36.76
C ILE A 43 17.65 -8.41 -36.43
N LEU A 44 17.41 -8.10 -35.16
CA LEU A 44 16.19 -7.41 -34.71
C LEU A 44 16.10 -5.97 -35.24
N ARG A 45 17.22 -5.30 -35.51
CA ARG A 45 17.25 -3.99 -36.20
C ARG A 45 16.80 -4.07 -37.65
N ILE A 46 17.01 -5.21 -38.32
CA ILE A 46 16.64 -5.40 -39.73
C ILE A 46 15.14 -5.70 -39.88
N LEU A 47 14.54 -6.35 -38.88
CA LEU A 47 13.11 -6.66 -38.89
C LEU A 47 12.25 -5.39 -38.83
N PRO A 48 11.05 -5.37 -39.44
CA PRO A 48 10.14 -4.24 -39.31
C PRO A 48 9.65 -4.05 -37.86
N PRO A 49 9.24 -2.83 -37.49
CA PRO A 49 8.64 -2.57 -36.17
C PRO A 49 7.37 -3.39 -35.99
N LEU A 50 7.07 -3.70 -34.73
CA LEU A 50 5.86 -4.43 -34.38
C LEU A 50 4.60 -3.58 -34.64
N PRO A 51 3.64 -4.07 -35.45
CA PRO A 51 2.39 -3.35 -35.65
C PRO A 51 1.50 -3.44 -34.40
N LYS A 52 0.86 -2.33 -34.02
CA LYS A 52 -0.15 -2.25 -32.94
C LYS A 52 0.28 -2.90 -31.62
N ILE A 53 1.36 -2.38 -31.03
CA ILE A 53 1.84 -2.86 -29.74
C ILE A 53 0.83 -2.48 -28.65
N THR A 54 0.31 -3.49 -27.97
CA THR A 54 -0.63 -3.29 -26.84
C THR A 54 0.04 -3.44 -25.47
N SER A 55 1.20 -4.07 -25.41
CA SER A 55 1.97 -4.26 -24.18
C SER A 55 3.47 -4.21 -24.44
N ILE A 56 4.22 -3.68 -23.47
CA ILE A 56 5.68 -3.72 -23.45
C ILE A 56 6.10 -4.61 -22.29
N SER A 57 6.88 -5.65 -22.55
CA SER A 57 7.38 -6.60 -21.55
C SER A 57 8.79 -7.07 -21.87
N GLU A 58 9.46 -7.74 -20.95
CA GLU A 58 10.78 -8.33 -21.18
C GLU A 58 10.81 -9.24 -22.42
N ASN A 59 9.73 -9.98 -22.67
CA ASN A 59 9.60 -10.92 -23.78
C ASN A 59 9.59 -10.26 -25.16
N ASN A 60 9.11 -9.02 -25.27
CA ASN A 60 9.05 -8.31 -26.55
C ASN A 60 10.00 -7.11 -26.63
N TRP A 61 10.59 -6.71 -25.51
CA TRP A 61 11.45 -5.53 -25.43
C TRP A 61 12.61 -5.55 -26.42
N SER A 62 13.26 -6.70 -26.59
CA SER A 62 14.38 -6.88 -27.53
C SER A 62 14.00 -6.53 -28.97
N ARG A 63 12.73 -6.71 -29.35
CA ARG A 63 12.19 -6.37 -30.69
C ARG A 63 11.77 -4.91 -30.81
N ILE A 64 11.38 -4.29 -29.70
CA ILE A 64 10.91 -2.91 -29.64
C ILE A 64 12.09 -1.94 -29.57
N ALA A 65 13.10 -2.25 -28.76
CA ALA A 65 14.24 -1.39 -28.47
C ALA A 65 15.01 -0.87 -29.72
N PRO A 66 15.16 -1.64 -30.80
CA PRO A 66 15.75 -1.14 -32.04
C PRO A 66 14.93 -0.07 -32.77
N HIS A 67 13.61 -0.05 -32.55
CA HIS A 67 12.64 0.71 -33.34
C HIS A 67 11.89 1.75 -32.52
N LEU A 68 12.50 2.26 -31.43
CA LEU A 68 11.82 3.20 -30.53
C LEU A 68 11.28 4.43 -31.25
N GLN A 69 11.98 4.94 -32.28
CA GLN A 69 11.55 6.15 -32.98
C GLN A 69 10.41 5.91 -33.99
N THR A 70 10.32 4.71 -34.57
CA THR A 70 9.36 4.40 -35.65
C THR A 70 8.15 3.62 -35.18
N THR A 71 8.24 2.94 -34.03
CA THR A 71 7.15 2.18 -33.44
C THR A 71 6.08 3.12 -32.90
N ASP A 72 4.82 2.92 -33.29
CA ASP A 72 3.70 3.62 -32.67
C ASP A 72 3.35 3.00 -31.31
N PHE A 73 3.46 3.80 -30.25
CA PHE A 73 3.16 3.40 -28.87
C PHE A 73 1.78 3.87 -28.40
N SER A 74 1.00 4.56 -29.25
CA SER A 74 -0.31 5.12 -28.88
C SER A 74 -1.26 4.06 -28.28
N HIS A 75 -1.16 2.82 -28.73
CA HIS A 75 -1.99 1.69 -28.33
C HIS A 75 -1.45 0.86 -27.15
N VAL A 76 -0.33 1.24 -26.53
CA VAL A 76 0.22 0.49 -25.40
C VAL A 76 -0.62 0.73 -24.15
N HIS A 77 -1.20 -0.34 -23.61
CA HIS A 77 -2.05 -0.31 -22.41
C HIS A 77 -1.31 -0.76 -21.15
N SER A 78 -0.30 -1.61 -21.30
CA SER A 78 0.44 -2.19 -20.18
C SER A 78 1.94 -2.20 -20.42
N ILE A 79 2.69 -1.91 -19.37
CA ILE A 79 4.13 -1.99 -19.34
C ILE A 79 4.54 -2.85 -18.15
N ASP A 80 5.33 -3.89 -18.39
CA ASP A 80 5.94 -4.73 -17.36
C ASP A 80 7.46 -4.78 -17.57
N TRP A 81 8.18 -3.98 -16.79
CA TRP A 81 9.62 -3.80 -16.91
C TRP A 81 10.37 -4.40 -15.73
N THR A 82 11.06 -5.50 -16.00
CA THR A 82 11.97 -6.15 -15.07
C THR A 82 13.42 -5.68 -15.21
N VAL A 83 13.75 -4.99 -16.31
CA VAL A 83 15.14 -4.64 -16.69
C VAL A 83 15.41 -3.14 -16.50
N PRO A 84 16.59 -2.73 -15.98
CA PRO A 84 16.88 -1.33 -15.63
C PRO A 84 16.69 -0.31 -16.76
N MET A 85 15.98 0.78 -16.42
CA MET A 85 15.31 1.73 -17.30
C MET A 85 16.18 2.89 -17.83
N VAL A 86 17.40 2.66 -18.33
CA VAL A 86 18.24 3.79 -18.77
C VAL A 86 17.70 4.39 -20.09
N LYS A 87 16.80 5.39 -19.98
CA LYS A 87 16.30 6.36 -20.99
C LYS A 87 14.99 6.04 -21.75
N TYR A 88 13.87 5.83 -21.03
CA TYR A 88 12.56 5.58 -21.67
C TYR A 88 11.45 6.60 -21.39
N GLN A 89 11.78 7.78 -20.83
CA GLN A 89 10.79 8.86 -20.62
C GLN A 89 10.02 9.21 -21.91
N GLN A 90 10.71 9.24 -23.06
CA GLN A 90 10.10 9.48 -24.37
C GLN A 90 9.12 8.38 -24.80
N VAL A 91 9.35 7.13 -24.37
CA VAL A 91 8.44 6.02 -24.67
C VAL A 91 7.17 6.17 -23.84
N LEU A 92 7.31 6.41 -22.53
CA LEU A 92 6.17 6.63 -21.62
C LEU A 92 5.26 7.76 -22.12
N GLN A 93 5.83 8.90 -22.51
CA GLN A 93 5.08 10.04 -23.03
C GLN A 93 4.29 9.73 -24.32
N ARG A 94 4.70 8.71 -25.09
CA ARG A 94 4.00 8.29 -26.32
C ARG A 94 2.94 7.22 -26.08
N CYS A 95 2.91 6.60 -24.90
CA CYS A 95 1.92 5.59 -24.52
C CYS A 95 0.62 6.24 -24.04
N ARG A 96 -0.17 6.78 -24.97
CA ARG A 96 -1.38 7.56 -24.63
C ARG A 96 -2.55 6.71 -24.11
N SER A 97 -2.58 5.42 -24.39
CA SER A 97 -3.54 4.46 -23.81
C SER A 97 -3.01 3.73 -22.58
N LEU A 98 -1.92 4.18 -21.96
CA LEU A 98 -1.28 3.47 -20.86
C LEU A 98 -2.17 3.45 -19.61
N CYS A 99 -2.59 2.26 -19.20
CA CYS A 99 -3.43 2.04 -18.03
C CYS A 99 -2.70 1.31 -16.91
N GLN A 100 -1.62 0.57 -17.21
CA GLN A 100 -0.91 -0.23 -16.22
C GLN A 100 0.61 -0.14 -16.39
N ILE A 101 1.31 0.10 -15.29
CA ILE A 101 2.78 -0.02 -15.20
C ILE A 101 3.13 -0.94 -14.04
N SER A 102 3.98 -1.92 -14.32
CA SER A 102 4.69 -2.76 -13.37
C SER A 102 6.18 -2.58 -13.64
N THR A 103 6.96 -2.16 -12.65
CA THR A 103 8.41 -2.03 -12.80
C THR A 103 9.14 -2.47 -11.55
N ASN A 104 10.36 -2.98 -11.72
CA ASN A 104 11.22 -3.28 -10.57
C ASN A 104 11.68 -2.00 -9.89
N ASN A 105 12.22 -1.06 -10.64
CA ASN A 105 12.77 0.20 -10.13
C ASN A 105 12.26 1.37 -10.97
N LEU A 106 12.24 2.56 -10.36
CA LEU A 106 12.00 3.82 -11.06
C LEU A 106 13.31 4.53 -11.34
N VAL A 107 13.40 5.13 -12.53
CA VAL A 107 14.43 6.14 -12.79
C VAL A 107 13.92 7.46 -12.24
N PRO A 108 14.75 8.21 -11.48
CA PRO A 108 14.37 9.51 -10.98
C PRO A 108 13.78 10.38 -12.08
N ARG A 109 12.66 11.04 -11.78
CA ARG A 109 11.99 12.00 -12.67
C ARG A 109 11.36 11.37 -13.91
N SER A 110 11.02 10.08 -13.85
CA SER A 110 10.38 9.35 -14.96
C SER A 110 9.01 9.94 -15.35
N PHE A 111 8.35 10.63 -14.42
CA PHE A 111 6.99 11.16 -14.59
C PHE A 111 6.89 12.70 -14.59
N ASP A 112 8.03 13.43 -14.61
CA ASP A 112 8.04 14.90 -14.69
C ASP A 112 7.22 15.45 -15.86
N TRP A 113 7.23 14.73 -17.00
CA TRP A 113 6.45 15.10 -18.18
C TRP A 113 4.94 15.03 -17.90
N ALA A 114 4.47 14.03 -17.16
CA ALA A 114 3.05 13.85 -16.85
C ALA A 114 2.59 14.86 -15.81
N VAL A 115 3.44 15.17 -14.83
CA VAL A 115 3.24 16.26 -13.88
C VAL A 115 3.09 17.59 -14.62
N LYS A 116 3.99 17.87 -15.58
CA LYS A 116 3.92 19.08 -16.40
C LYS A 116 2.64 19.13 -17.24
N GLU A 117 2.30 18.07 -17.97
CA GLU A 117 1.07 18.02 -18.78
C GLU A 117 -0.19 18.28 -17.92
N LYS A 118 -0.23 17.74 -16.70
CA LYS A 118 -1.33 18.02 -15.76
C LYS A 118 -1.35 19.45 -15.26
N ARG A 119 -0.20 20.05 -14.91
CA ARG A 119 -0.13 21.46 -14.50
C ARG A 119 -0.57 22.38 -15.63
N ASP A 120 -0.04 22.17 -16.84
CA ASP A 120 -0.42 22.93 -18.03
C ASP A 120 -1.95 22.83 -18.30
N MET A 121 -2.56 21.66 -18.02
CA MET A 121 -4.00 21.47 -18.12
C MET A 121 -4.78 22.26 -17.06
N LEU A 122 -4.34 22.20 -15.80
CA LEU A 122 -4.97 22.94 -14.68
C LEU A 122 -4.86 24.46 -14.88
N GLU A 123 -3.71 24.95 -15.35
CA GLU A 123 -3.50 26.38 -15.65
C GLU A 123 -4.45 26.88 -16.74
N ARG A 124 -4.71 26.07 -17.77
CA ARG A 124 -5.66 26.42 -18.86
C ARG A 124 -7.11 26.47 -18.39
N LEU A 125 -7.47 25.71 -17.36
CA LEU A 125 -8.83 25.74 -16.79
C LEU A 125 -9.06 26.97 -15.90
N GLY A 126 -8.02 27.70 -15.53
CA GLY A 126 -8.10 28.92 -14.74
C GLY A 126 -8.46 28.69 -13.27
N PRO A 127 -8.09 29.62 -12.38
CA PRO A 127 -8.34 29.52 -10.93
C PRO A 127 -9.83 29.59 -10.57
N ASP A 128 -10.67 30.20 -11.42
CA ASP A 128 -12.10 30.36 -11.16
C ASP A 128 -12.90 29.06 -11.36
N THR A 129 -12.30 28.05 -11.98
CA THR A 129 -12.85 26.69 -12.03
C THR A 129 -12.39 25.92 -10.79
N VAL A 130 -12.60 26.50 -9.60
CA VAL A 130 -12.55 25.73 -8.36
C VAL A 130 -13.71 24.74 -8.44
N TYR A 131 -13.47 23.56 -9.00
CA TYR A 131 -14.40 22.46 -8.92
C TYR A 131 -14.71 22.26 -7.43
N PRO A 132 -15.95 22.53 -6.98
CA PRO A 132 -16.33 22.14 -5.64
C PRO A 132 -16.11 20.63 -5.59
N VAL A 133 -15.28 20.17 -4.66
CA VAL A 133 -14.99 18.73 -4.45
C VAL A 133 -16.30 17.91 -4.36
N SER A 134 -17.40 18.57 -3.93
CA SER A 134 -18.75 18.04 -3.88
C SER A 134 -19.42 17.75 -5.24
N THR A 135 -18.98 18.33 -6.36
CA THR A 135 -19.59 18.08 -7.69
C THR A 135 -19.01 16.82 -8.36
N ILE A 136 -17.80 16.39 -7.98
CA ILE A 136 -17.16 15.17 -8.51
C ILE A 136 -17.90 13.91 -8.01
N HIS A 137 -18.44 13.93 -6.79
CA HIS A 137 -19.17 12.79 -6.23
C HIS A 137 -20.54 12.52 -6.88
N ARG A 138 -21.08 13.44 -7.69
CA ARG A 138 -22.43 13.28 -8.29
C ARG A 138 -22.44 12.86 -9.75
N LEU A 139 -21.27 12.74 -10.38
CA LEU A 139 -21.15 12.34 -11.79
C LEU A 139 -20.98 10.83 -12.01
N ASP A 140 -20.88 10.01 -10.96
CA ASP A 140 -20.35 8.64 -11.11
C ASP A 140 -21.12 7.54 -10.34
N VAL A 141 -22.39 7.32 -10.69
CA VAL A 141 -23.05 6.01 -10.42
C VAL A 141 -23.85 5.47 -11.62
N LEU A 142 -24.12 6.25 -12.68
CA LEU A 142 -24.99 5.78 -13.79
C LEU A 142 -24.44 5.91 -15.22
N SER A 143 -23.22 6.42 -15.42
CA SER A 143 -22.64 6.51 -16.78
C SER A 143 -21.34 5.72 -16.92
N SER A 144 -21.47 4.39 -16.85
CA SER A 144 -20.41 3.40 -17.14
C SER A 144 -19.87 3.44 -18.60
N GLN A 145 -20.12 4.49 -19.39
CA GLN A 145 -19.74 4.53 -20.82
C GLN A 145 -19.19 5.86 -21.36
N ALA A 146 -18.96 6.91 -20.55
CA ALA A 146 -18.43 8.18 -21.06
C ALA A 146 -16.96 8.43 -20.67
N THR A 147 -16.08 7.83 -21.47
CA THR A 147 -14.67 8.13 -21.74
C THR A 147 -13.98 9.27 -20.93
N PRO A 148 -13.06 8.96 -19.99
CA PRO A 148 -12.18 9.93 -19.33
C PRO A 148 -11.07 10.51 -20.25
N LEU A 149 -11.24 10.45 -21.57
CA LEU A 149 -10.24 10.88 -22.56
C LEU A 149 -10.33 12.37 -22.93
N THR A 150 -11.23 13.14 -22.33
CA THR A 150 -11.52 14.53 -22.75
C THR A 150 -10.32 15.47 -22.67
N HIS A 151 -9.27 15.14 -21.90
CA HIS A 151 -8.15 16.06 -21.65
C HIS A 151 -6.80 15.61 -22.24
N GLY A 152 -6.74 14.46 -22.94
CA GLY A 152 -5.50 13.96 -23.54
C GLY A 152 -4.40 13.53 -22.55
N LEU A 153 -4.70 13.53 -21.24
CA LEU A 153 -3.83 13.01 -20.20
C LEU A 153 -3.80 11.47 -20.25
N VAL A 154 -2.67 10.90 -19.82
CA VAL A 154 -2.50 9.45 -19.78
C VAL A 154 -3.31 8.85 -18.62
N PRO A 155 -4.23 7.90 -18.87
CA PRO A 155 -5.15 7.38 -17.86
C PRO A 155 -4.52 6.22 -17.07
N LEU A 156 -3.38 6.46 -16.41
CA LEU A 156 -2.72 5.41 -15.63
C LEU A 156 -3.59 5.00 -14.44
N ALA A 157 -4.09 3.77 -14.47
CA ALA A 157 -4.99 3.23 -13.46
C ALA A 157 -4.25 2.38 -12.42
N ARG A 158 -3.29 1.59 -12.86
CA ARG A 158 -2.56 0.65 -11.99
C ARG A 158 -1.07 0.92 -12.04
N PHE A 159 -0.49 1.20 -10.87
CA PHE A 159 0.94 1.36 -10.72
C PHE A 159 1.48 0.35 -9.71
N THR A 160 2.46 -0.45 -10.14
CA THR A 160 3.16 -1.41 -9.28
C THR A 160 4.66 -1.20 -9.39
N LEU A 161 5.29 -0.97 -8.24
CA LEU A 161 6.72 -0.81 -8.09
C LEU A 161 7.25 -1.87 -7.13
N ARG A 162 8.26 -2.66 -7.53
CA ARG A 162 8.75 -3.76 -6.69
C ARG A 162 9.84 -3.36 -5.72
N GLU A 163 10.62 -2.35 -6.06
CA GLU A 163 11.72 -1.79 -5.29
C GLU A 163 11.65 -0.27 -5.42
N TYR A 164 11.65 0.43 -4.30
CA TYR A 164 11.65 1.89 -4.27
C TYR A 164 12.76 2.40 -3.38
N ILE A 165 13.63 3.24 -3.91
CA ILE A 165 14.79 3.77 -3.19
C ILE A 165 14.58 5.26 -2.93
N ILE A 166 14.70 5.66 -1.66
CA ILE A 166 14.56 7.04 -1.20
C ILE A 166 15.92 7.75 -1.20
N PRO A 167 15.99 9.08 -1.41
CA PRO A 167 14.89 10.03 -1.61
C PRO A 167 14.51 10.16 -3.08
N SER A 168 13.39 9.57 -3.46
CA SER A 168 12.74 9.85 -4.73
C SER A 168 11.46 10.64 -4.49
N GLN A 169 11.18 11.57 -5.40
CA GLN A 169 9.91 12.31 -5.47
C GLN A 169 8.96 11.66 -6.49
N ASP A 170 9.33 10.50 -7.06
CA ASP A 170 8.57 9.89 -8.15
C ASP A 170 7.20 9.40 -7.69
N LEU A 171 7.06 8.92 -6.44
CA LEU A 171 5.74 8.55 -5.92
C LEU A 171 4.80 9.74 -5.85
N ASP A 172 5.28 10.89 -5.36
CA ASP A 172 4.50 12.13 -5.30
C ASP A 172 4.17 12.64 -6.72
N ALA A 173 5.12 12.51 -7.65
CA ALA A 173 4.89 12.82 -9.06
C ALA A 173 3.80 11.92 -9.69
N ILE A 174 3.78 10.63 -9.36
CA ILE A 174 2.77 9.67 -9.84
C ILE A 174 1.40 10.00 -9.24
N THR A 175 1.31 10.16 -7.93
CA THR A 175 0.03 10.47 -7.27
C THR A 175 -0.50 11.82 -7.72
N PHE A 176 0.36 12.82 -7.93
CA PHE A 176 -0.03 14.08 -8.56
C PHE A 176 -0.48 13.88 -10.00
N ALA A 177 0.36 13.34 -10.89
CA ALA A 177 0.08 13.28 -12.32
C ALA A 177 -1.18 12.46 -12.64
N PHE A 178 -1.43 11.39 -11.90
CA PHE A 178 -2.49 10.41 -12.19
C PHE A 178 -3.62 10.42 -11.16
N SER A 179 -3.75 11.48 -10.36
CA SER A 179 -4.70 11.52 -9.24
C SER A 179 -6.17 11.23 -9.60
N GLN A 180 -6.55 11.45 -10.87
CA GLN A 180 -7.91 11.25 -11.38
C GLN A 180 -8.12 9.90 -12.07
N SER A 181 -7.05 9.14 -12.32
CA SER A 181 -7.11 7.84 -13.01
C SER A 181 -6.61 6.68 -12.14
N LEU A 182 -5.76 6.95 -11.15
CA LEU A 182 -5.07 5.94 -10.35
C LEU A 182 -6.03 5.21 -9.39
N THR A 183 -6.31 3.95 -9.68
CA THR A 183 -7.17 3.05 -8.88
C THR A 183 -6.37 2.15 -7.95
N ASP A 184 -5.15 1.78 -8.34
CA ASP A 184 -4.26 0.86 -7.60
C ASP A 184 -2.85 1.45 -7.52
N LEU A 185 -2.35 1.63 -6.29
CA LEU A 185 -0.97 2.02 -6.01
C LEU A 185 -0.32 0.95 -5.12
N ILE A 186 0.64 0.23 -5.70
CA ILE A 186 1.34 -0.86 -5.02
C ILE A 186 2.84 -0.58 -5.06
N VAL A 187 3.45 -0.36 -3.91
CA VAL A 187 4.90 -0.18 -3.76
C VAL A 187 5.40 -1.22 -2.78
N ARG A 188 6.22 -2.12 -3.30
CA ARG A 188 6.89 -3.17 -2.52
C ARG A 188 8.33 -2.76 -2.30
N ASN A 189 8.90 -3.30 -1.23
CA ASN A 189 10.30 -3.13 -0.84
C ASN A 189 10.77 -1.67 -0.93
N ILE A 190 10.19 -0.82 -0.09
CA ILE A 190 10.66 0.54 0.10
C ILE A 190 11.95 0.49 0.92
N HIS A 191 13.02 1.01 0.35
CA HIS A 191 14.36 1.08 0.92
C HIS A 191 14.77 2.53 1.17
N GLY A 192 15.46 2.73 2.28
CA GLY A 192 16.17 3.97 2.54
C GLY A 192 17.45 4.08 1.70
N PRO A 193 18.11 5.25 1.66
CA PRO A 193 19.39 5.46 0.99
C PRO A 193 20.51 4.50 1.46
N ASN A 194 20.45 4.04 2.71
CA ASN A 194 21.45 3.14 3.29
C ASN A 194 20.82 1.80 3.67
N ASN A 195 21.01 0.78 2.83
CA ASN A 195 20.49 -0.58 3.06
C ASN A 195 20.98 -1.26 4.36
N ASN A 196 22.01 -0.71 5.01
CA ASN A 196 22.59 -1.27 6.23
C ASN A 196 21.94 -0.72 7.51
N ASP A 197 21.12 0.33 7.41
CA ASP A 197 20.47 0.94 8.57
C ASP A 197 19.05 0.40 8.70
N THR A 198 18.87 -0.59 9.56
CA THR A 198 17.58 -1.26 9.83
C THR A 198 16.59 -0.39 10.61
N HIS A 199 16.99 0.82 11.02
CA HIS A 199 16.17 1.73 11.82
C HIS A 199 15.83 3.02 11.09
N GLN A 200 16.04 3.07 9.77
CA GLN A 200 15.76 4.29 9.04
C GLN A 200 14.26 4.60 9.02
N THR A 201 13.90 5.81 9.45
CA THR A 201 12.56 6.38 9.32
C THR A 201 12.43 7.07 7.97
N ILE A 202 11.37 6.70 7.25
CA ILE A 202 11.03 7.19 5.92
C ILE A 202 9.70 7.93 6.03
N HIS A 203 9.69 9.20 5.63
CA HIS A 203 8.46 9.97 5.50
C HIS A 203 7.96 9.86 4.05
N LEU A 204 6.72 9.41 3.88
CA LEU A 204 6.01 9.39 2.61
C LEU A 204 4.78 10.29 2.67
N ASN A 205 4.33 10.77 1.51
CA ASN A 205 3.03 11.43 1.35
C ASN A 205 2.89 12.82 2.02
N CYS A 206 3.97 13.59 2.14
CA CYS A 206 3.83 14.99 2.56
C CYS A 206 2.95 15.80 1.58
N ASP A 207 2.98 15.44 0.28
CA ASP A 207 2.38 16.26 -0.78
C ASP A 207 1.37 15.52 -1.68
N TRP A 208 0.81 14.36 -1.29
CA TRP A 208 -0.19 13.75 -2.18
C TRP A 208 -1.43 14.63 -2.27
N VAL A 209 -1.89 14.81 -3.50
CA VAL A 209 -3.17 15.44 -3.77
C VAL A 209 -4.31 14.49 -3.41
N HIS A 210 -5.54 14.99 -3.50
CA HIS A 210 -6.72 14.16 -3.36
C HIS A 210 -6.74 13.04 -4.43
N LEU A 211 -6.93 11.80 -3.99
CA LEU A 211 -6.97 10.58 -4.80
C LEU A 211 -8.38 9.97 -4.73
N PRO A 212 -9.39 10.61 -5.36
CA PRO A 212 -10.80 10.29 -5.14
C PRO A 212 -11.20 8.89 -5.58
N ILE A 213 -10.46 8.27 -6.51
CA ILE A 213 -10.80 6.94 -7.06
C ILE A 213 -9.78 5.85 -6.68
N LEU A 214 -8.82 6.18 -5.81
CA LEU A 214 -7.85 5.19 -5.34
C LEU A 214 -8.58 4.16 -4.46
N SER A 215 -8.64 2.93 -4.96
CA SER A 215 -9.39 1.83 -4.36
C SER A 215 -8.49 0.86 -3.60
N ARG A 216 -7.20 0.77 -3.99
CA ARG A 216 -6.21 -0.11 -3.39
C ARG A 216 -4.89 0.62 -3.15
N LEU A 217 -4.42 0.58 -1.92
CA LEU A 217 -3.12 1.08 -1.51
C LEU A 217 -2.31 -0.02 -0.80
N GLU A 218 -1.14 -0.34 -1.33
CA GLU A 218 -0.20 -1.31 -0.74
C GLU A 218 1.18 -0.66 -0.65
N LEU A 219 1.68 -0.41 0.56
CA LEU A 219 3.03 0.10 0.82
C LEU A 219 3.74 -0.85 1.77
N CYS A 220 4.84 -1.45 1.31
CA CYS A 220 5.62 -2.40 2.10
C CYS A 220 7.08 -1.97 2.19
N SER A 221 7.59 -1.75 3.40
CA SER A 221 9.02 -1.56 3.68
C SER A 221 9.53 -2.66 4.61
N PRO A 222 10.22 -3.67 4.09
CA PRO A 222 10.73 -4.75 4.92
C PRO A 222 11.98 -4.33 5.71
N HIS A 223 12.48 -3.10 5.65
CA HIS A 223 13.74 -2.74 6.34
C HIS A 223 13.75 -1.32 6.92
N CYS A 224 12.64 -0.60 6.83
CA CYS A 224 12.56 0.78 7.29
C CYS A 224 11.20 1.01 7.95
N ARG A 225 11.13 2.03 8.81
CA ARG A 225 9.89 2.53 9.41
C ARG A 225 9.23 3.48 8.42
N ILE A 226 7.96 3.26 8.07
CA ILE A 226 7.21 4.18 7.19
C ILE A 226 6.35 5.10 8.05
N VAL A 227 6.61 6.40 7.97
CA VAL A 227 5.75 7.46 8.50
C VAL A 227 4.97 8.06 7.35
N LEU A 228 3.64 8.01 7.45
CA LEU A 228 2.73 8.58 6.48
C LEU A 228 2.12 9.86 7.04
N ASP A 229 1.80 10.78 6.14
CA ASP A 229 1.06 11.98 6.50
C ASP A 229 -0.29 11.65 7.19
N PRO A 230 -0.62 12.32 8.32
CA PRO A 230 -1.82 12.06 9.11
C PRO A 230 -3.16 12.17 8.38
N SER A 231 -3.20 12.84 7.23
CA SER A 231 -4.39 13.06 6.41
C SER A 231 -4.48 12.12 5.19
N LEU A 232 -3.63 11.10 5.09
CA LEU A 232 -3.63 10.15 3.96
C LEU A 232 -5.04 9.61 3.64
N PHE A 233 -5.76 9.12 4.66
CA PHE A 233 -7.06 8.48 4.44
C PHE A 233 -8.18 9.46 4.13
N SER A 234 -8.14 10.68 4.67
CA SER A 234 -9.13 11.71 4.28
C SER A 234 -8.96 12.16 2.83
N ARG A 235 -7.75 12.04 2.27
CA ARG A 235 -7.44 12.29 0.86
C ARG A 235 -7.83 11.13 -0.08
N CYS A 236 -8.17 9.96 0.44
CA CYS A 236 -8.44 8.75 -0.35
C CYS A 236 -9.77 8.07 0.07
N PRO A 237 -10.93 8.74 -0.14
CA PRO A 237 -12.22 8.30 0.39
C PRO A 237 -12.75 6.98 -0.23
N SER A 238 -12.24 6.59 -1.40
CA SER A 238 -12.68 5.38 -2.12
C SER A 238 -11.85 4.13 -1.79
N LEU A 239 -10.94 4.20 -0.82
CA LEU A 239 -10.11 3.06 -0.44
C LEU A 239 -10.97 1.90 0.05
N SER A 240 -10.81 0.76 -0.63
CA SER A 240 -11.45 -0.52 -0.30
C SER A 240 -10.45 -1.52 0.29
N GLN A 241 -9.18 -1.40 -0.08
CA GLN A 241 -8.11 -2.29 0.36
C GLN A 241 -6.88 -1.47 0.74
N VAL A 242 -6.45 -1.60 1.99
CA VAL A 242 -5.26 -0.93 2.51
C VAL A 242 -4.34 -1.98 3.11
N THR A 243 -3.08 -1.99 2.66
CA THR A 243 -2.01 -2.80 3.24
C THR A 243 -0.80 -1.92 3.45
N LEU A 244 -0.49 -1.59 4.70
CA LEU A 244 0.64 -0.78 5.09
C LEU A 244 1.50 -1.62 6.02
N VAL A 245 2.72 -1.91 5.60
CA VAL A 245 3.60 -2.85 6.30
C VAL A 245 4.98 -2.26 6.40
N ASP A 246 5.49 -2.15 7.62
CA ASP A 246 6.88 -1.82 7.89
C ASP A 246 7.51 -2.75 8.95
N GLU A 247 8.82 -2.62 9.15
CA GLU A 247 9.59 -3.42 10.12
C GLU A 247 9.73 -2.78 11.51
N THR A 248 8.75 -1.99 11.95
CA THR A 248 8.75 -1.52 13.34
C THR A 248 8.57 -2.69 14.30
N PHE A 249 9.61 -3.01 15.07
CA PHE A 249 9.61 -4.04 16.10
C PHE A 249 9.74 -3.48 17.52
N GLU A 250 10.25 -2.26 17.69
CA GLU A 250 10.38 -1.52 18.96
C GLU A 250 10.06 -0.03 18.71
N TYR A 251 9.52 0.65 19.72
CA TYR A 251 9.11 2.06 19.65
C TYR A 251 8.97 2.67 21.05
N SER A 252 9.03 4.00 21.13
CA SER A 252 8.50 4.74 22.29
C SER A 252 7.12 5.27 21.98
N CYS A 253 6.21 5.23 22.95
CA CYS A 253 4.86 5.76 22.79
C CYS A 253 4.84 7.26 22.44
N GLN A 254 5.85 8.01 22.87
CA GLN A 254 5.96 9.46 22.65
C GLN A 254 6.34 9.83 21.21
N GLU A 255 6.86 8.88 20.43
CA GLU A 255 7.25 9.12 19.04
C GLU A 255 6.07 8.99 18.07
N ILE A 256 4.94 8.44 18.52
CA ILE A 256 3.81 8.09 17.65
C ILE A 256 3.03 9.34 17.29
N ASP A 257 3.04 9.70 16.00
CA ASP A 257 2.18 10.76 15.45
C ASP A 257 0.86 10.16 14.96
N PRO A 258 -0.27 10.38 15.68
CA PRO A 258 -1.53 9.74 15.35
C PRO A 258 -2.18 10.35 14.11
N TRP A 259 -2.78 9.49 13.30
CA TRP A 259 -3.53 9.92 12.12
C TRP A 259 -4.84 10.61 12.49
N LEU A 260 -5.32 11.43 11.57
CA LEU A 260 -6.63 12.04 11.69
C LEU A 260 -7.72 10.99 11.40
N PRO A 261 -8.86 11.01 12.11
CA PRO A 261 -10.00 10.19 11.75
C PRO A 261 -10.43 10.45 10.30
N ALA A 262 -10.75 9.38 9.57
CA ALA A 262 -11.24 9.47 8.20
C ALA A 262 -12.56 8.74 8.01
N GLN A 263 -13.31 9.13 6.97
CA GLN A 263 -14.51 8.41 6.55
C GLN A 263 -14.13 7.46 5.41
N MET A 264 -14.25 6.16 5.66
CA MET A 264 -13.87 5.08 4.74
C MET A 264 -15.01 4.06 4.58
N PRO A 265 -16.16 4.48 4.02
CA PRO A 265 -17.35 3.63 3.94
C PRO A 265 -17.18 2.40 3.03
N LEU A 266 -16.21 2.44 2.11
CA LEU A 266 -15.94 1.35 1.16
C LEU A 266 -14.84 0.39 1.62
N LEU A 267 -14.26 0.59 2.80
CA LEU A 267 -13.14 -0.21 3.30
C LEU A 267 -13.59 -1.65 3.60
N CYS A 268 -13.02 -2.60 2.87
CA CYS A 268 -13.28 -4.03 3.01
C CYS A 268 -12.11 -4.77 3.66
N VAL A 269 -10.87 -4.35 3.38
CA VAL A 269 -9.65 -4.99 3.90
C VAL A 269 -8.71 -3.93 4.46
N LEU A 270 -8.40 -4.04 5.75
CA LEU A 270 -7.42 -3.20 6.43
C LEU A 270 -6.33 -4.07 7.07
N HIS A 271 -5.12 -3.97 6.54
CA HIS A 271 -3.95 -4.65 7.09
C HIS A 271 -2.87 -3.61 7.39
N LEU A 272 -2.65 -3.35 8.68
CA LEU A 272 -1.64 -2.44 9.17
C LEU A 272 -0.64 -3.22 10.00
N LYS A 273 0.65 -3.06 9.68
CA LYS A 273 1.74 -3.70 10.40
C LYS A 273 2.86 -2.70 10.69
N GLY A 274 3.30 -2.68 11.93
CA GLY A 274 4.36 -1.80 12.42
C GLY A 274 3.85 -0.40 12.70
N TRP A 275 4.57 0.63 12.25
CA TRP A 275 4.27 2.03 12.57
C TRP A 275 2.87 2.46 12.12
N SER A 276 2.47 2.01 10.93
CA SER A 276 1.13 2.27 10.40
C SER A 276 -0.01 1.77 11.29
N ALA A 277 0.20 0.69 12.06
CA ALA A 277 -0.80 0.20 13.00
C ALA A 277 -0.85 1.07 14.27
N LEU A 278 0.31 1.54 14.74
CA LEU A 278 0.45 2.37 15.93
C LEU A 278 -0.17 3.76 15.76
N ALA A 279 0.03 4.36 14.58
CA ALA A 279 -0.46 5.68 14.21
C ALA A 279 -1.94 5.68 13.80
N PHE A 280 -2.53 4.51 13.51
CA PHE A 280 -3.90 4.42 13.02
C PHE A 280 -4.92 4.96 14.03
N ASN A 281 -5.86 5.75 13.55
CA ASN A 281 -6.94 6.27 14.37
C ASN A 281 -8.19 5.35 14.32
N PRO A 282 -8.57 4.69 15.42
CA PRO A 282 -9.67 3.74 15.46
C PRO A 282 -11.04 4.36 15.17
N ALA A 283 -11.22 5.67 15.35
CA ALA A 283 -12.47 6.35 15.00
C ALA A 283 -12.82 6.22 13.50
N THR A 284 -11.82 5.96 12.65
CA THR A 284 -12.01 5.67 11.21
C THR A 284 -12.91 4.44 10.99
N LEU A 285 -12.85 3.45 11.89
CA LEU A 285 -13.61 2.21 11.78
C LEU A 285 -15.12 2.40 11.93
N ALA A 286 -15.58 3.48 12.57
CA ALA A 286 -17.01 3.78 12.73
C ALA A 286 -17.77 3.90 11.39
N SER A 287 -17.06 4.29 10.33
CA SER A 287 -17.60 4.41 8.97
C SER A 287 -17.47 3.13 8.15
N ALA A 288 -16.57 2.22 8.51
CA ALA A 288 -16.17 1.05 7.74
C ALA A 288 -17.06 -0.18 7.99
N LYS A 289 -18.38 -0.03 7.83
CA LYS A 289 -19.35 -1.12 8.11
C LYS A 289 -19.22 -2.35 7.20
N GLY A 290 -18.59 -2.18 6.04
CA GLY A 290 -18.27 -3.23 5.07
C GLY A 290 -16.94 -3.96 5.32
N LEU A 291 -16.24 -3.64 6.42
CA LEU A 291 -14.92 -4.22 6.71
C LEU A 291 -15.05 -5.73 6.97
N LEU A 292 -14.38 -6.53 6.14
CA LEU A 292 -14.35 -7.99 6.21
C LEU A 292 -13.12 -8.50 6.98
N VAL A 293 -11.99 -7.82 6.80
CA VAL A 293 -10.69 -8.23 7.37
C VAL A 293 -10.03 -7.04 8.05
N LEU A 294 -9.76 -7.19 9.35
CA LEU A 294 -8.98 -6.25 10.15
C LEU A 294 -7.74 -6.95 10.70
N ARG A 295 -6.56 -6.44 10.35
CA ARG A 295 -5.29 -6.90 10.91
C ARG A 295 -4.48 -5.72 11.43
N LEU A 296 -4.19 -5.74 12.73
CA LEU A 296 -3.35 -4.75 13.40
C LEU A 296 -2.19 -5.50 14.05
N MET A 297 -1.00 -5.30 13.51
CA MET A 297 0.14 -6.15 13.83
C MET A 297 1.39 -5.33 14.10
N MET A 298 2.30 -5.88 14.90
CA MET A 298 3.68 -5.38 15.00
C MET A 298 4.64 -6.28 14.20
N THR A 299 5.92 -5.95 14.12
CA THR A 299 6.92 -6.94 13.68
C THR A 299 7.36 -7.79 14.87
N ARG A 300 7.66 -9.07 14.62
CA ARG A 300 8.15 -10.02 15.64
C ARG A 300 9.65 -10.17 15.51
N ARG A 301 10.35 -10.19 16.64
CA ARG A 301 11.77 -10.52 16.73
C ARG A 301 11.92 -11.81 17.50
N GLU A 302 12.51 -12.83 16.89
CA GLU A 302 12.71 -14.15 17.51
C GLU A 302 11.40 -14.78 18.03
N GLY A 303 10.29 -14.45 17.38
CA GLY A 303 8.97 -14.90 17.78
C GLY A 303 8.31 -14.07 18.88
N ASN A 304 8.99 -13.14 19.54
CA ASN A 304 8.39 -12.25 20.53
C ASN A 304 7.87 -10.95 19.90
N CYS A 305 6.82 -10.40 20.50
CA CYS A 305 6.28 -9.08 20.24
C CYS A 305 6.77 -8.09 21.29
N PHE A 306 6.94 -6.83 20.90
CA PHE A 306 7.26 -5.73 21.82
C PHE A 306 5.98 -5.04 22.28
N ILE A 307 5.75 -5.04 23.59
CA ILE A 307 4.71 -4.29 24.26
C ILE A 307 5.43 -3.31 25.19
N PRO A 308 5.19 -1.99 25.12
CA PRO A 308 5.78 -1.02 26.05
C PRO A 308 5.43 -1.34 27.50
N ALA A 309 6.18 -0.78 28.45
CA ALA A 309 5.83 -0.88 29.87
C ALA A 309 4.37 -0.42 30.09
N VAL A 310 3.66 -1.10 31.00
CA VAL A 310 2.21 -0.89 31.19
C VAL A 310 1.92 0.58 31.50
N ASP A 311 2.68 1.19 32.41
CA ASP A 311 2.53 2.59 32.80
C ASP A 311 2.77 3.55 31.62
N GLU A 312 3.78 3.30 30.77
CA GLU A 312 4.02 4.09 29.55
C GLU A 312 2.85 3.95 28.58
N LEU A 313 2.33 2.72 28.44
CA LEU A 313 1.22 2.42 27.55
C LEU A 313 -0.08 3.07 28.03
N ASP A 314 -0.42 2.98 29.31
CA ASP A 314 -1.60 3.61 29.92
C ASP A 314 -1.52 5.13 29.82
N ALA A 315 -0.38 5.72 30.18
CA ALA A 315 -0.14 7.15 30.03
C ALA A 315 -0.29 7.62 28.58
N SER A 316 0.14 6.82 27.60
CA SER A 316 0.01 7.17 26.17
C SER A 316 -1.44 7.23 25.67
N TYR A 317 -2.36 6.54 26.36
CA TYR A 317 -3.79 6.59 26.08
C TYR A 317 -4.56 7.53 27.01
N GLY A 318 -3.87 8.26 27.89
CA GLY A 318 -4.50 9.15 28.87
C GLY A 318 -5.30 8.38 29.94
N ILE A 319 -4.92 7.14 30.25
CA ILE A 319 -5.50 6.38 31.34
C ILE A 319 -4.74 6.79 32.61
N GLU A 320 -5.39 7.59 33.46
CA GLU A 320 -4.83 8.00 34.75
C GLU A 320 -5.03 6.86 35.78
N ASP A 321 -3.96 6.52 36.52
CA ASP A 321 -4.07 5.62 37.66
C ASP A 321 -4.81 6.36 38.79
N ASP A 322 -6.12 6.19 38.85
CA ASP A 322 -7.01 6.81 39.84
C ASP A 322 -6.74 6.39 41.30
N GLU A 323 -5.82 5.44 41.53
CA GLU A 323 -5.80 4.63 42.76
C GLU A 323 -4.71 4.96 43.80
N GLU A 324 -3.61 5.68 43.52
CA GLU A 324 -2.46 5.61 44.45
C GLU A 324 -2.01 6.84 45.27
N HIS A 325 -2.49 8.07 45.05
CA HIS A 325 -1.96 9.22 45.84
C HIS A 325 -3.03 10.20 46.34
N LYS A 326 -3.90 9.74 47.26
CA LYS A 326 -4.79 10.64 48.02
C LYS A 326 -4.24 11.14 49.36
N ASP A 327 -3.11 10.62 49.84
CA ASP A 327 -2.59 11.00 51.16
C ASP A 327 -1.07 11.25 51.11
N GLU A 328 -0.60 12.36 50.54
CA GLU A 328 0.67 12.99 50.98
C GLU A 328 0.80 14.43 50.43
N GLU A 329 1.14 15.34 51.34
CA GLU A 329 1.02 16.79 51.23
C GLU A 329 1.88 17.43 50.14
N MET A 330 1.26 18.42 49.50
CA MET A 330 1.84 19.57 48.78
C MET A 330 3.34 19.81 48.98
N VAL A 331 4.16 19.24 48.10
CA VAL A 331 5.44 19.87 47.73
C VAL A 331 5.30 20.30 46.28
N GLU A 332 5.06 21.59 46.10
CA GLU A 332 5.12 22.34 44.85
C GLU A 332 6.53 22.24 44.27
N ASN A 333 6.89 21.08 43.72
CA ASN A 333 7.99 21.00 42.78
C ASN A 333 7.36 20.92 41.40
N GLU A 334 7.68 21.93 40.59
CA GLU A 334 7.41 22.06 39.16
C GLU A 334 7.85 20.78 38.44
N LYS A 335 7.01 19.73 38.53
CA LYS A 335 7.11 18.56 37.67
C LYS A 335 6.83 19.08 36.29
N ASN A 336 7.89 19.16 35.52
CA ASN A 336 7.93 19.25 34.08
C ASN A 336 6.87 18.26 33.52
N ILE A 337 5.63 18.72 33.36
CA ILE A 337 4.53 17.94 32.77
C ILE A 337 4.92 17.78 31.31
N SER A 338 5.75 16.77 31.07
CA SER A 338 6.10 16.30 29.74
C SER A 338 4.78 15.97 29.06
N TYR A 339 4.45 16.79 28.06
CA TYR A 339 3.24 16.70 27.27
C TYR A 339 3.07 15.27 26.75
N ALA A 340 2.19 14.51 27.42
CA ALA A 340 1.83 13.17 27.03
C ALA A 340 1.25 13.25 25.62
N VAL A 341 1.88 12.57 24.66
CA VAL A 341 1.30 12.37 23.34
C VAL A 341 0.02 11.56 23.55
N ALA A 342 -1.13 12.20 23.40
CA ALA A 342 -2.43 11.56 23.54
C ALA A 342 -2.73 10.74 22.28
N ARG A 343 -2.38 9.46 22.32
CA ARG A 343 -2.73 8.52 21.24
C ARG A 343 -4.24 8.30 21.24
N PRO A 344 -4.87 8.11 20.07
CA PRO A 344 -6.26 7.72 19.99
C PRO A 344 -6.52 6.45 20.80
N GLN A 345 -7.44 6.53 21.76
CA GLN A 345 -7.80 5.39 22.60
C GLN A 345 -8.56 4.34 21.78
N TRP A 346 -8.16 3.08 21.94
CA TRP A 346 -8.91 1.94 21.45
C TRP A 346 -10.09 1.69 22.40
N THR A 347 -11.28 2.18 22.02
CA THR A 347 -12.51 2.08 22.83
C THR A 347 -13.20 0.73 22.71
N TRP A 348 -12.88 -0.05 21.67
CA TRP A 348 -13.40 -1.39 21.41
C TRP A 348 -14.93 -1.50 21.33
N ASP A 349 -15.62 -0.39 21.13
CA ASP A 349 -17.07 -0.26 21.03
C ASP A 349 -17.55 -0.29 19.56
N TRP A 350 -16.71 -0.79 18.65
CA TRP A 350 -16.99 -0.72 17.23
C TRP A 350 -18.13 -1.66 16.81
N PHE A 351 -18.96 -1.14 15.92
CA PHE A 351 -19.98 -1.91 15.23
C PHE A 351 -19.51 -2.26 13.83
N LEU A 352 -18.91 -3.45 13.69
CA LEU A 352 -18.36 -3.98 12.44
C LEU A 352 -19.14 -5.24 12.02
N PRO A 353 -20.37 -5.08 11.51
CA PRO A 353 -21.30 -6.20 11.30
C PRO A 353 -20.81 -7.22 10.27
N SER A 354 -19.94 -6.79 9.35
CA SER A 354 -19.42 -7.62 8.27
C SER A 354 -18.05 -8.24 8.58
N LEU A 355 -17.47 -7.98 9.76
CA LEU A 355 -16.11 -8.41 10.07
C LEU A 355 -16.06 -9.93 10.20
N GLU A 356 -15.31 -10.59 9.31
CA GLU A 356 -15.17 -12.05 9.28
C GLU A 356 -13.87 -12.52 9.93
N ASN A 357 -12.81 -11.71 9.85
CA ASN A 357 -11.47 -12.05 10.32
C ASN A 357 -10.81 -10.89 11.08
N LEU A 358 -10.50 -11.14 12.35
CA LEU A 358 -9.80 -10.22 13.23
C LEU A 358 -8.47 -10.85 13.67
N GLU A 359 -7.36 -10.17 13.35
CA GLU A 359 -6.01 -10.56 13.77
C GLU A 359 -5.33 -9.38 14.45
N LEU A 360 -5.12 -9.51 15.76
CA LEU A 360 -4.46 -8.51 16.59
C LEU A 360 -3.17 -9.08 17.15
N MET A 361 -2.13 -8.25 17.20
CA MET A 361 -0.84 -8.64 17.72
C MET A 361 -0.20 -7.58 18.61
N SER A 362 0.60 -7.99 19.59
CA SER A 362 1.30 -7.10 20.52
C SER A 362 0.35 -6.25 21.39
N GLU A 363 0.58 -4.94 21.55
CA GLU A 363 -0.26 -4.04 22.35
C GLU A 363 -1.75 -4.10 21.95
N PHE A 364 -2.06 -4.32 20.66
CA PHE A 364 -3.44 -4.42 20.19
C PHE A 364 -4.14 -5.67 20.72
N ALA A 365 -3.41 -6.79 20.82
CA ALA A 365 -3.93 -8.02 21.42
C ALA A 365 -3.99 -7.89 22.94
N TYR A 366 -2.98 -7.29 23.57
CA TYR A 366 -2.92 -7.07 25.02
C TYR A 366 -4.07 -6.19 25.52
N ARG A 367 -4.40 -5.12 24.79
CA ARG A 367 -5.49 -4.19 25.11
C ARG A 367 -6.86 -4.65 24.62
N PHE A 368 -6.95 -5.76 23.87
CA PHE A 368 -8.20 -6.23 23.30
C PHE A 368 -9.26 -6.50 24.37
N GLU A 369 -10.47 -5.97 24.14
CA GLU A 369 -11.62 -6.21 25.00
C GLU A 369 -12.66 -7.07 24.29
N PHE A 370 -12.98 -8.23 24.87
CA PHE A 370 -13.90 -9.20 24.27
C PHE A 370 -15.33 -8.67 24.07
N ARG A 371 -15.74 -7.64 24.82
CA ARG A 371 -17.05 -6.98 24.62
C ARG A 371 -17.22 -6.43 23.19
N MET A 372 -16.13 -6.10 22.50
CA MET A 372 -16.13 -5.68 21.09
C MET A 372 -16.80 -6.69 20.16
N LEU A 373 -16.69 -7.97 20.50
CA LEU A 373 -17.25 -9.05 19.69
C LEU A 373 -18.77 -8.94 19.51
N GLN A 374 -19.48 -8.24 20.42
CA GLN A 374 -20.91 -7.95 20.31
C GLN A 374 -21.25 -7.17 19.03
N GLY A 375 -20.35 -6.28 18.62
CA GLY A 375 -20.48 -5.49 17.40
C GLY A 375 -20.07 -6.23 16.13
N CYS A 376 -19.61 -7.48 16.23
CA CYS A 376 -19.04 -8.27 15.14
C CYS A 376 -19.74 -9.64 14.95
N PRO A 377 -21.06 -9.67 14.67
CA PRO A 377 -21.84 -10.90 14.56
C PRO A 377 -21.36 -11.87 13.47
N ALA A 378 -20.69 -11.38 12.42
CA ALA A 378 -20.15 -12.21 11.33
C ALA A 378 -18.76 -12.80 11.62
N LEU A 379 -18.16 -12.52 12.79
CA LEU A 379 -16.77 -12.88 13.06
C LEU A 379 -16.61 -14.40 13.13
N GLY A 380 -15.95 -14.96 12.11
CA GLY A 380 -15.65 -16.38 12.01
C GLY A 380 -14.27 -16.74 12.56
N ARG A 381 -13.32 -15.81 12.51
CA ARG A 381 -11.92 -16.04 12.88
C ARG A 381 -11.38 -14.94 13.79
N LEU A 382 -10.93 -15.32 14.98
CA LEU A 382 -10.23 -14.47 15.93
C LEU A 382 -8.81 -14.99 16.17
N LYS A 383 -7.83 -14.11 16.05
CA LYS A 383 -6.44 -14.38 16.42
C LYS A 383 -5.92 -13.25 17.30
N LEU A 384 -5.43 -13.62 18.47
CA LEU A 384 -4.81 -12.73 19.43
C LEU A 384 -3.41 -13.26 19.75
N TYR A 385 -2.38 -12.46 19.47
CA TYR A 385 -0.99 -12.86 19.68
C TYR A 385 -0.26 -11.80 20.52
N MET A 386 0.18 -12.15 21.73
CA MET A 386 0.86 -11.23 22.65
C MET A 386 2.04 -11.88 23.40
N ILE A 387 2.67 -12.90 22.82
CA ILE A 387 3.89 -13.49 23.40
C ILE A 387 5.00 -12.42 23.39
N THR A 388 5.59 -12.15 24.56
CA THR A 388 6.65 -11.17 24.81
C THR A 388 7.73 -11.79 25.68
N SER A 389 8.96 -11.28 25.63
CA SER A 389 10.06 -11.68 26.53
C SER A 389 9.76 -11.36 27.99
N GLU A 390 8.93 -10.35 28.25
CA GLU A 390 8.57 -9.86 29.59
C GLU A 390 7.20 -10.36 30.04
N GLY A 391 6.92 -11.65 29.77
CA GLY A 391 5.59 -12.24 29.94
C GLY A 391 4.92 -12.13 31.31
N HIS A 392 5.71 -11.88 32.37
CA HIS A 392 5.17 -11.66 33.70
C HIS A 392 4.60 -10.25 33.91
N LEU A 393 5.07 -9.26 33.15
CA LEU A 393 4.58 -7.88 33.17
C LEU A 393 3.33 -7.70 32.29
N HIS A 394 3.20 -8.50 31.23
CA HIS A 394 2.09 -8.39 30.26
C HIS A 394 1.12 -9.58 30.35
N ARG A 395 0.55 -9.79 31.54
CA ARG A 395 -0.49 -10.80 31.75
C ARG A 395 -1.86 -10.21 31.52
N ARG A 396 -2.73 -10.94 30.82
CA ARG A 396 -4.14 -10.55 30.66
C ARG A 396 -5.05 -11.58 31.32
N LEU A 397 -5.78 -11.14 32.34
CA LEU A 397 -6.85 -11.92 32.95
C LEU A 397 -8.10 -11.85 32.07
N ILE A 398 -8.67 -13.01 31.75
CA ILE A 398 -9.93 -13.15 31.05
C ILE A 398 -10.94 -13.65 32.06
N SER A 399 -11.86 -12.78 32.44
CA SER A 399 -12.92 -13.08 33.37
C SER A 399 -14.17 -13.60 32.65
N GLU A 400 -15.12 -14.17 33.40
CA GLU A 400 -16.44 -14.49 32.85
C GLU A 400 -17.16 -13.25 32.27
N SER A 401 -16.93 -12.06 32.84
CA SER A 401 -17.52 -10.80 32.32
C SER A 401 -17.00 -10.40 30.94
N ASP A 402 -15.83 -10.87 30.56
CA ASP A 402 -15.29 -10.63 29.21
C ASP A 402 -15.98 -11.53 28.17
N LEU A 403 -16.32 -12.75 28.57
CA LEU A 403 -16.82 -13.78 27.66
C LEU A 403 -18.35 -13.84 27.55
N PHE A 404 -19.07 -13.30 28.54
CA PHE A 404 -20.51 -13.44 28.63
C PHE A 404 -21.24 -12.11 28.78
N MET A 405 -22.35 -11.98 28.06
CA MET A 405 -23.27 -10.84 28.21
C MET A 405 -23.89 -10.81 29.62
N PRO A 406 -23.86 -9.67 30.34
CA PRO A 406 -24.58 -9.53 31.61
C PRO A 406 -26.10 -9.62 31.38
N GLY A 407 -26.81 -10.34 32.25
CA GLY A 407 -28.28 -10.37 32.28
C GLY A 407 -28.97 -11.52 31.54
N PHE A 408 -28.25 -12.36 30.79
CA PHE A 408 -28.84 -13.54 30.13
C PHE A 408 -28.76 -14.78 31.03
N LYS A 409 -29.92 -15.38 31.35
CA LYS A 409 -30.01 -16.57 32.23
C LYS A 409 -29.73 -17.90 31.52
N GLU A 410 -29.92 -17.96 30.20
CA GLU A 410 -29.72 -19.19 29.40
C GLU A 410 -28.33 -19.21 28.74
N SER A 411 -27.66 -20.37 28.74
CA SER A 411 -26.23 -20.45 28.37
C SER A 411 -25.92 -20.18 26.90
N ARG A 412 -26.90 -20.34 25.99
CA ARG A 412 -26.69 -20.19 24.54
C ARG A 412 -26.73 -18.74 24.08
N ASP A 413 -27.57 -17.92 24.68
CA ASP A 413 -27.71 -16.50 24.34
C ASP A 413 -26.63 -15.61 24.99
N ARG A 414 -25.78 -16.20 25.85
CA ARG A 414 -24.67 -15.49 26.50
C ARG A 414 -23.43 -15.33 25.62
N ILE A 415 -23.31 -16.08 24.51
CA ILE A 415 -22.09 -16.14 23.70
C ILE A 415 -22.00 -14.90 22.81
N VAL A 416 -20.93 -14.13 23.00
CA VAL A 416 -20.74 -12.82 22.35
C VAL A 416 -20.46 -12.91 20.84
N ALA A 417 -19.95 -14.05 20.35
CA ALA A 417 -19.63 -14.27 18.94
C ALA A 417 -20.13 -15.65 18.45
N PRO A 418 -21.41 -15.79 18.05
CA PRO A 418 -21.99 -17.08 17.71
C PRO A 418 -21.43 -17.70 16.42
N MET A 419 -20.87 -16.90 15.51
CA MET A 419 -20.27 -17.37 14.25
C MET A 419 -18.80 -17.77 14.38
N LEU A 420 -18.20 -17.61 15.56
CA LEU A 420 -16.78 -17.82 15.77
C LEU A 420 -16.45 -19.32 15.68
N THR A 421 -15.72 -19.70 14.62
CA THR A 421 -15.33 -21.10 14.36
C THR A 421 -13.85 -21.36 14.61
N TYR A 422 -13.05 -20.29 14.68
CA TYR A 422 -11.62 -20.38 14.93
C TYR A 422 -11.17 -19.31 15.92
N VAL A 423 -10.54 -19.75 17.01
CA VAL A 423 -9.90 -18.89 18.00
C VAL A 423 -8.47 -19.36 18.21
N SER A 424 -7.52 -18.44 18.09
CA SER A 424 -6.11 -18.67 18.42
C SER A 424 -5.66 -17.59 19.38
N MET A 425 -5.24 -18.00 20.58
CA MET A 425 -4.76 -17.09 21.61
C MET A 425 -3.37 -17.56 22.02
N GLU A 426 -2.37 -16.78 21.68
CA GLU A 426 -0.96 -17.06 21.96
C GLU A 426 -0.42 -15.93 22.84
N GLY A 427 0.14 -16.25 24.01
CA GLY A 427 0.59 -15.24 24.99
C GLY A 427 0.29 -15.61 26.43
N HIS A 428 0.49 -14.64 27.32
CA HIS A 428 0.30 -14.78 28.77
C HIS A 428 -1.16 -14.50 29.17
N TRP A 429 -2.08 -15.29 28.62
CA TRP A 429 -3.50 -15.26 28.97
C TRP A 429 -3.74 -16.07 30.24
N VAL A 430 -4.47 -15.50 31.19
CA VAL A 430 -4.92 -16.16 32.43
C VAL A 430 -6.44 -16.25 32.36
N ILE A 431 -6.99 -17.45 32.51
CA ILE A 431 -8.45 -17.72 32.50
C ILE A 431 -8.89 -18.01 33.93
#